data_AF-A0A2N5T008-F1
#
_entry.id   AF-A0A2N5T008-F1
#
_cell.length_a   1.000
_cell.length_b   1.000
_cell.length_c   1.000
_cell.angle_alpha   90.00
_cell.angle_beta   90.00
_cell.angle_gamma   90.00
#
_symmetry.space_group_name_H-M   'P 1'
#
loop_
_entity.id
_entity.type
_entity.pdbx_description
1 polymer ?
#
loop_
_entity_poly.entity_id
_entity_poly.type
_entity_poly.pdbx_seq_one_letter_code
_entity_poly.pdbx_strand_id
1 'polypeptide(L)'
;MDLNRIQVFLKDGTSPKNPSAQDKHVLRGYQWNTLLSYNAAAKKLFQSMAAKGVESFELPLSREDIYDFCHWAGREEDQANPQDVSAKKIQKYLYGLKAWHLYHKRDYPHTSEARVVVMLRASLKEEAATPANEKKNAITLRNLVLLAQYLIQKGEKGRAVLDLALVAFWEMVRLGEITYQSKS
;
A
#
# COMPACT_ATOMS: atom_id res chain seq x y z
N MET A 1 12.70 2.71 -14.72
CA MET A 1 12.25 2.94 -13.34
C MET A 1 12.20 4.45 -13.11
N ASP A 2 11.05 5.01 -12.74
CA ASP A 2 10.88 6.45 -12.55
C ASP A 2 11.03 6.84 -11.08
N LEU A 3 12.23 7.30 -10.69
CA LEU A 3 12.57 7.62 -9.31
C LEU A 3 11.73 8.76 -8.71
N ASN A 4 11.12 9.62 -9.54
CA ASN A 4 10.26 10.70 -9.06
C ASN A 4 9.00 10.18 -8.35
N ARG A 5 8.58 8.94 -8.63
CA ARG A 5 7.41 8.34 -7.98
C ARG A 5 7.70 7.75 -6.60
N ILE A 6 8.98 7.64 -6.22
CA ILE A 6 9.41 7.04 -4.94
C ILE A 6 10.25 8.00 -4.09
N GLN A 7 10.16 9.31 -4.32
CA GLN A 7 11.06 10.29 -3.67
C GLN A 7 11.09 10.23 -2.15
N VAL A 8 9.99 9.91 -1.47
CA VAL A 8 9.96 9.85 0.00
C VAL A 8 10.76 8.65 0.51
N PHE A 9 10.69 7.51 -0.17
CA PHE A 9 11.54 6.36 0.12
C PHE A 9 13.04 6.65 -0.10
N LEU A 10 13.38 7.55 -1.01
CA LEU A 10 14.78 7.89 -1.28
C LEU A 10 15.40 8.82 -0.22
N LYS A 11 14.59 9.47 0.64
CA LYS A 11 15.08 10.32 1.74
C LYS A 11 15.52 9.49 2.94
N ASP A 12 16.57 9.92 3.64
CA ASP A 12 16.98 9.35 4.93
C ASP A 12 16.24 10.14 6.03
N GLY A 13 15.06 9.66 6.45
CA GLY A 13 14.14 10.49 7.21
C GLY A 13 13.67 11.68 6.37
N THR A 14 13.75 12.90 6.91
CA THR A 14 13.41 14.13 6.19
C THR A 14 14.52 14.63 5.27
N SER A 15 15.74 14.13 5.45
CA SER A 15 16.94 14.56 4.70
C SER A 15 16.93 14.02 3.26
N PRO A 16 16.94 14.91 2.23
CA PRO A 16 16.96 14.47 0.84
C PRO A 16 18.29 13.78 0.50
N LYS A 17 18.22 12.67 -0.23
CA LYS A 17 19.39 11.91 -0.64
C LYS A 17 19.27 11.44 -2.08
N ASN A 18 20.34 11.64 -2.85
CA ASN A 18 20.43 11.17 -4.23
C ASN A 18 20.93 9.73 -4.26
N PRO A 19 20.25 8.80 -4.96
CA PRO A 19 20.67 7.41 -5.02
C PRO A 19 22.03 7.23 -5.72
N SER A 20 22.96 6.57 -5.06
CA SER A 20 24.22 6.12 -5.65
C SER A 20 24.03 5.00 -6.68
N ALA A 21 25.10 4.58 -7.35
CA ALA A 21 25.07 3.42 -8.24
C ALA A 21 24.69 2.12 -7.50
N GLN A 22 25.19 1.95 -6.28
CA GLN A 22 24.86 0.80 -5.42
C GLN A 22 23.38 0.84 -5.01
N ASP A 23 22.87 2.01 -4.62
CA ASP A 23 21.47 2.17 -4.22
C ASP A 23 20.53 1.84 -5.39
N LYS A 24 20.86 2.30 -6.60
CA LYS A 24 20.11 1.95 -7.82
C LYS A 24 20.13 0.44 -8.09
N HIS A 25 21.23 -0.24 -7.80
CA HIS A 25 21.30 -1.70 -7.93
C HIS A 25 20.38 -2.39 -6.91
N VAL A 26 20.36 -1.95 -5.65
CA VAL A 26 19.44 -2.45 -4.63
C VAL A 26 17.98 -2.23 -5.03
N LEU A 27 17.63 -1.04 -5.54
CA LEU A 27 16.27 -0.72 -5.98
C LEU A 27 15.79 -1.67 -7.10
N ARG A 28 16.68 -2.10 -8.01
CA ARG A 28 16.34 -3.06 -9.08
C ARG A 28 16.00 -4.45 -8.55
N GLY A 29 16.37 -4.79 -7.32
CA GLY A 29 15.99 -6.05 -6.69
C GLY A 29 14.50 -6.14 -6.34
N TYR A 30 13.77 -5.02 -6.35
CA TYR A 30 12.34 -4.99 -6.03
C TYR A 30 11.48 -4.87 -7.29
N GLN A 31 10.31 -5.52 -7.25
CA GLN A 31 9.24 -5.24 -8.20
C GLN A 31 8.79 -3.77 -8.10
N TRP A 32 8.44 -3.16 -9.24
CA TRP A 32 8.09 -1.74 -9.27
C TRP A 32 6.91 -1.38 -8.36
N ASN A 33 5.87 -2.21 -8.35
CA ASN A 33 4.70 -2.02 -7.49
C ASN A 33 5.03 -2.14 -6.00
N THR A 34 6.06 -2.92 -5.65
CA THR A 34 6.57 -3.04 -4.28
C THR A 34 7.23 -1.74 -3.84
N LEU A 35 8.07 -1.13 -4.67
CA LEU A 35 8.69 0.16 -4.37
C LEU A 35 7.66 1.28 -4.22
N LEU A 36 6.62 1.31 -5.05
CA LEU A 36 5.51 2.25 -4.91
C LEU A 36 4.78 2.07 -3.56
N SER A 37 4.58 0.83 -3.13
CA SER A 37 3.96 0.49 -1.85
C SER A 37 4.85 0.88 -0.66
N TYR A 38 6.16 0.68 -0.75
CA TYR A 38 7.12 1.08 0.29
C TYR A 38 7.23 2.59 0.41
N ASN A 39 7.22 3.31 -0.71
CA ASN A 39 7.13 4.78 -0.69
C ASN A 39 5.83 5.28 -0.06
N ALA A 40 4.71 4.58 -0.28
CA ALA A 40 3.46 4.90 0.42
C ALA A 40 3.56 4.67 1.94
N ALA A 41 4.30 3.64 2.37
CA ALA A 41 4.58 3.40 3.79
C ALA A 41 5.37 4.57 4.41
N ALA A 42 6.46 4.99 3.77
CA ALA A 42 7.25 6.13 4.23
C ALA A 42 6.41 7.41 4.27
N LYS A 43 5.58 7.68 3.26
CA LYS A 43 4.63 8.80 3.27
C LYS A 43 3.67 8.75 4.46
N LYS A 44 3.11 7.58 4.76
CA LYS A 44 2.17 7.42 5.88
C LYS A 44 2.86 7.66 7.22
N LEU A 45 4.12 7.24 7.36
CA LEU A 45 4.92 7.55 8.54
C LEU A 45 5.18 9.06 8.67
N PHE A 46 5.53 9.77 7.59
CA PHE A 46 5.69 11.22 7.63
C PHE A 46 4.41 11.93 8.11
N GLN A 47 3.24 11.47 7.67
CA GLN A 47 1.96 11.99 8.16
C GLN A 47 1.78 11.75 9.66
N SER A 48 2.16 10.57 10.15
CA SER A 48 2.13 10.26 11.59
C SER A 48 3.09 11.14 12.38
N MET A 49 4.31 11.34 11.90
CA MET A 49 5.30 12.22 12.53
C MET A 49 4.83 13.68 12.57
N ALA A 50 4.29 14.18 11.46
CA ALA A 50 3.73 15.52 11.39
C ALA A 50 2.54 15.70 12.34
N ALA A 51 1.67 14.69 12.50
CA ALA A 51 0.57 14.72 13.46
C ALA A 51 1.03 14.83 14.91
N LYS A 52 2.26 14.43 15.23
CA LYS A 52 2.90 14.63 16.55
C LYS A 52 3.68 15.94 16.67
N GLY A 53 3.72 16.75 15.62
CA GLY A 53 4.56 17.95 15.57
C GLY A 53 6.05 17.68 15.31
N VAL A 54 6.41 16.50 14.82
CA VAL A 54 7.80 16.19 14.42
C VAL A 54 8.00 16.55 12.95
N GLU A 55 8.65 17.70 12.71
CA GLU A 55 8.90 18.21 11.36
C GLU A 55 10.20 17.70 10.73
N SER A 56 11.17 17.28 11.55
CA SER A 56 12.45 16.75 11.09
C SER A 56 12.88 15.53 11.91
N PHE A 57 13.34 14.50 11.22
CA PHE A 57 13.86 13.27 11.81
C PHE A 57 14.76 12.56 10.79
N GLU A 58 15.65 11.69 11.27
CA GLU A 58 16.52 10.84 10.43
C GLU A 58 16.34 9.38 10.83
N LEU A 59 16.81 8.45 9.99
CA LEU A 59 16.87 7.04 10.40
C LEU A 59 18.11 6.77 11.27
N PRO A 60 18.06 5.78 12.18
CA PRO A 60 16.97 4.82 12.39
C PRO A 60 15.78 5.39 13.17
N LEU A 61 14.58 4.87 12.89
CA LEU A 61 13.42 5.13 13.75
C LEU A 61 13.63 4.48 15.11
N SER A 62 13.17 5.14 16.16
CA SER A 62 13.10 4.55 17.50
C SER A 62 11.97 3.52 17.60
N ARG A 63 11.94 2.73 18.67
CA ARG A 63 10.81 1.82 18.93
C ARG A 63 9.52 2.61 19.14
N GLU A 64 9.62 3.73 19.84
CA GLU A 64 8.54 4.64 20.18
C GLU A 64 7.92 5.21 18.90
N ASP A 65 8.74 5.58 17.91
CA ASP A 65 8.26 5.99 16.59
C ASP A 65 7.42 4.91 15.91
N ILE A 66 7.84 3.64 16.00
CA ILE A 66 7.10 2.50 15.44
C ILE A 66 5.80 2.25 16.20
N TYR A 67 5.83 2.30 17.53
CA TYR A 67 4.63 2.09 18.35
C TYR A 67 3.59 3.15 18.08
N ASP A 68 3.99 4.41 18.14
CA ASP A 68 3.08 5.51 17.93
C ASP A 68 2.56 5.54 16.48
N PHE A 69 3.38 5.16 15.50
CA PHE A 69 2.90 4.98 14.13
C PHE A 69 1.79 3.91 14.05
N CYS A 70 1.98 2.77 14.72
CA CYS A 70 0.99 1.70 14.74
C CYS A 70 -0.29 2.11 15.48
N HIS A 71 -0.15 2.89 16.56
CA HIS A 71 -1.27 3.47 17.31
C HIS A 71 -2.04 4.44 16.42
N TRP A 72 -1.35 5.46 15.89
CA TRP A 72 -1.94 6.51 15.06
C TRP A 72 -2.59 6.00 13.76
N ALA A 73 -2.04 4.96 13.14
CA ALA A 73 -2.59 4.38 11.91
C ALA A 73 -3.64 3.28 12.17
N GLY A 74 -3.69 2.76 13.40
CA GLY A 74 -4.62 1.73 13.82
C GLY A 74 -5.99 2.29 14.16
N ARG A 75 -7.00 1.43 14.11
CA ARG A 75 -8.32 1.75 14.65
C ARG A 75 -8.28 1.64 16.17
N GLU A 76 -8.83 2.65 16.82
CA GLU A 76 -9.09 2.68 18.26
C GLU A 76 -10.59 2.54 18.53
N GLU A 77 -10.92 2.24 19.78
CA GLU A 77 -12.29 2.08 20.26
C GLU A 77 -13.07 3.39 20.03
N ASP A 78 -14.27 3.27 19.45
CA ASP A 78 -15.26 4.34 19.27
C ASP A 78 -14.91 5.55 18.38
N GLN A 79 -13.74 5.60 17.74
CA GLN A 79 -13.35 6.73 16.86
C GLN A 79 -12.75 6.27 15.54
N ALA A 80 -13.60 6.15 14.51
CA ALA A 80 -13.12 5.96 13.14
C ALA A 80 -12.49 7.26 12.62
N ASN A 81 -11.16 7.28 12.52
CA ASN A 81 -10.46 8.46 12.04
C ASN A 81 -10.08 8.33 10.55
N PRO A 82 -9.95 9.44 9.79
CA PRO A 82 -9.60 9.39 8.37
C PRO A 82 -8.24 8.73 8.07
N GLN A 83 -7.33 8.73 9.05
CA GLN A 83 -6.02 8.10 8.91
C GLN A 83 -6.05 6.57 9.08
N ASP A 84 -7.12 6.01 9.63
CA ASP A 84 -7.17 4.63 10.04
C ASP A 84 -7.05 3.69 8.85
N VAL A 85 -6.28 2.63 9.05
CA VAL A 85 -6.10 1.57 8.07
C VAL A 85 -6.23 0.22 8.76
N SER A 86 -6.53 -0.82 7.98
CA SER A 86 -6.59 -2.16 8.55
C SER A 86 -5.23 -2.62 9.09
N ALA A 87 -5.22 -3.49 10.09
CA ALA A 87 -4.04 -4.10 10.66
C ALA A 87 -3.18 -4.77 9.58
N LYS A 88 -3.82 -5.40 8.59
CA LYS A 88 -3.13 -5.95 7.41
C LYS A 88 -2.39 -4.88 6.60
N LYS A 89 -2.96 -3.68 6.49
CA LYS A 89 -2.33 -2.55 5.80
C LYS A 89 -1.22 -1.91 6.63
N ILE A 90 -1.37 -1.82 7.96
CA ILE A 90 -0.29 -1.42 8.88
C ILE A 90 0.89 -2.38 8.76
N GLN A 91 0.64 -3.69 8.78
CA GLN A 91 1.67 -4.72 8.61
C GLN A 91 2.43 -4.54 7.29
N LYS A 92 1.73 -4.25 6.19
CA LYS A 92 2.37 -3.92 4.91
C LYS A 92 3.22 -2.66 4.97
N TYR A 93 2.77 -1.64 5.68
CA TYR A 93 3.58 -0.44 5.89
C TYR A 93 4.85 -0.75 6.69
N LEU A 94 4.75 -1.56 7.74
CA LEU A 94 5.92 -1.99 8.52
C LEU A 94 6.96 -2.73 7.67
N TYR A 95 6.53 -3.58 6.71
CA TYR A 95 7.46 -4.16 5.74
C TYR A 95 8.15 -3.10 4.87
N GLY A 96 7.42 -2.07 4.45
CA GLY A 96 8.00 -0.93 3.74
C GLY A 96 8.98 -0.13 4.58
N LEU A 97 8.69 0.09 5.86
CA LEU A 97 9.60 0.79 6.79
C LEU A 97 10.87 -0.03 7.06
N LYS A 98 10.77 -1.35 7.20
CA LYS A 98 11.93 -2.25 7.27
C LYS A 98 12.80 -2.17 6.01
N ALA A 99 12.17 -2.22 4.84
CA ALA A 99 12.88 -2.07 3.57
C ALA A 99 13.52 -0.68 3.41
N TRP A 100 12.90 0.36 3.97
CA TRP A 100 13.43 1.71 3.97
C TRP A 100 14.71 1.83 4.82
N HIS A 101 14.72 1.23 6.01
CA HIS A 101 15.92 1.10 6.85
C HIS A 101 17.02 0.32 6.14
N LEU A 102 16.68 -0.83 5.56
CA LEU A 102 17.61 -1.66 4.78
C LEU A 102 18.24 -0.88 3.62
N TYR A 103 17.44 -0.15 2.85
CA TYR A 103 17.91 0.68 1.74
C TYR A 103 18.90 1.76 2.20
N HIS A 104 18.63 2.40 3.34
CA HIS A 104 19.52 3.42 3.90
C HIS A 104 20.68 2.88 4.74
N LYS A 105 20.80 1.55 4.88
CA LYS A 105 21.82 0.88 5.69
C LYS A 105 21.75 1.31 7.16
N ARG A 106 20.53 1.43 7.69
CA ARG A 106 20.22 1.79 9.08
C ARG A 106 19.51 0.62 9.76
N ASP A 107 19.72 0.46 11.06
CA ASP A 107 19.10 -0.65 11.80
C ASP A 107 17.63 -0.38 12.08
N TYR A 108 16.77 -1.32 11.73
CA TYR A 108 15.37 -1.27 12.15
C TYR A 108 15.25 -1.67 13.63
N PRO A 109 14.41 -1.01 14.45
CA PRO A 109 14.26 -1.32 15.87
C PRO A 109 13.50 -2.65 16.09
N HIS A 110 14.16 -3.79 15.84
CA HIS A 110 13.57 -5.14 15.91
C HIS A 110 12.98 -5.51 17.28
N THR A 111 13.48 -4.90 18.35
CA THR A 111 12.94 -5.04 19.70
C THR A 111 11.50 -4.51 19.85
N SER A 112 10.97 -3.80 18.85
CA SER A 112 9.56 -3.37 18.80
C SER A 112 8.57 -4.46 18.37
N GLU A 113 9.05 -5.53 17.72
CA GLU A 113 8.17 -6.45 16.97
C GLU A 113 7.13 -7.15 17.85
N ALA A 114 7.52 -7.61 19.04
CA ALA A 114 6.60 -8.31 19.94
C ALA A 114 5.42 -7.43 20.36
N ARG A 115 5.67 -6.17 20.73
CA ARG A 115 4.61 -5.23 21.11
C ARG A 115 3.77 -4.81 19.90
N VAL A 116 4.38 -4.59 18.73
CA VAL A 116 3.65 -4.32 17.48
C VAL A 116 2.68 -5.44 17.14
N VAL A 117 3.05 -6.71 17.32
CA VAL A 117 2.13 -7.84 17.12
C VAL A 117 0.90 -7.75 18.03
N VAL A 118 1.09 -7.36 19.29
CA VAL A 118 -0.02 -7.16 20.24
C VAL A 118 -0.92 -6.00 19.78
N MET A 119 -0.32 -4.88 19.34
CA MET A 119 -1.08 -3.72 18.83
C MET A 119 -1.90 -4.08 17.60
N LEU A 120 -1.34 -4.80 16.63
CA LEU A 120 -2.07 -5.25 15.46
C LEU A 120 -3.23 -6.19 15.81
N ARG A 121 -3.07 -7.04 16.84
CA ARG A 121 -4.17 -7.89 17.34
C ARG A 121 -5.28 -7.07 17.98
N ALA A 122 -4.95 -5.97 18.68
CA ALA A 122 -5.95 -5.06 19.22
C ALA A 122 -6.75 -4.42 18.08
N SER A 123 -6.08 -3.84 17.07
CA SER A 123 -6.77 -3.26 15.91
C SER A 123 -7.63 -4.28 15.15
N LEU A 124 -7.20 -5.55 15.05
CA LEU A 124 -8.01 -6.61 14.43
C LEU A 124 -9.31 -6.90 15.20
N LYS A 125 -9.30 -6.80 16.53
CA LYS A 125 -10.52 -6.98 17.34
C LYS A 125 -11.52 -5.86 17.06
N GLU A 126 -11.04 -4.62 17.00
CA GLU A 126 -11.87 -3.46 16.66
C GLU A 126 -12.43 -3.53 15.23
N GLU A 127 -11.60 -3.97 14.28
CA GLU A 127 -12.06 -4.22 12.91
C GLU A 127 -13.14 -5.29 12.82
N ALA A 128 -13.08 -6.32 13.66
CA ALA A 128 -14.08 -7.39 13.70
C ALA A 128 -15.37 -6.95 14.39
N ALA A 129 -15.30 -6.01 15.34
CA ALA A 129 -16.46 -5.41 16.00
C ALA A 129 -17.20 -4.42 15.07
N THR A 130 -16.49 -3.82 14.11
CA THR A 130 -17.10 -2.97 13.09
C THR A 130 -17.92 -3.82 12.11
N PRO A 131 -19.19 -3.48 11.80
CA PRO A 131 -19.96 -4.23 10.82
C PRO A 131 -19.25 -4.27 9.46
N ALA A 132 -19.13 -5.47 8.90
CA ALA A 132 -18.47 -5.66 7.62
C ALA A 132 -19.18 -4.85 6.53
N ASN A 133 -18.42 -4.05 5.76
CA ASN A 133 -18.94 -3.45 4.53
C ASN A 133 -19.61 -4.53 3.69
N GLU A 134 -20.73 -4.18 3.05
CA GLU A 134 -21.40 -5.07 2.10
C GLU A 134 -20.36 -5.67 1.15
N LYS A 135 -20.23 -6.99 1.19
CA LYS A 135 -19.32 -7.68 0.27
C LYS A 135 -19.76 -7.34 -1.14
N LYS A 136 -18.81 -6.91 -1.97
CA LYS A 136 -19.08 -6.75 -3.41
C LYS A 136 -19.67 -8.05 -3.93
N ASN A 137 -20.92 -8.00 -4.36
CA ASN A 137 -21.60 -9.16 -4.93
C ASN A 137 -20.83 -9.64 -6.17
N ALA A 138 -20.87 -10.95 -6.41
CA ALA A 138 -20.32 -11.52 -7.63
C ALA A 138 -20.93 -10.83 -8.84
N ILE A 139 -20.11 -10.55 -9.86
CA ILE A 139 -20.63 -10.11 -11.15
C ILE A 139 -21.47 -11.27 -11.72
N THR A 140 -22.75 -11.01 -11.99
CA THR A 140 -23.66 -12.00 -12.54
C THR A 140 -23.81 -11.83 -14.05
N LEU A 141 -24.37 -12.83 -14.72
CA LEU A 141 -24.80 -12.73 -16.12
C LEU A 141 -25.70 -11.52 -16.38
N ARG A 142 -26.59 -11.19 -15.43
CA ARG A 142 -27.44 -9.99 -15.53
C ARG A 142 -26.61 -8.70 -15.59
N ASN A 143 -25.56 -8.61 -14.79
CA ASN A 143 -24.65 -7.45 -14.82
C ASN A 143 -23.92 -7.37 -16.17
N LEU A 144 -23.51 -8.50 -16.76
CA LEU A 144 -22.88 -8.53 -18.08
C LEU A 144 -23.83 -8.08 -19.19
N VAL A 145 -25.09 -8.50 -19.16
CA VAL A 145 -26.10 -8.07 -20.15
C VAL A 145 -26.29 -6.56 -20.10
N LEU A 146 -26.40 -5.99 -18.89
CA LEU A 146 -26.52 -4.54 -18.71
C LEU A 146 -25.26 -3.80 -19.19
N LEU A 147 -24.07 -4.33 -18.88
CA LEU A 147 -22.79 -3.82 -19.37
C LEU A 147 -22.71 -3.84 -20.90
N ALA A 148 -23.14 -4.93 -21.53
CA ALA A 148 -23.15 -5.06 -22.99
C ALA A 148 -24.08 -4.04 -23.65
N GLN A 149 -25.31 -3.90 -23.15
CA GLN A 149 -26.28 -2.92 -23.65
C GLN A 149 -25.74 -1.49 -23.57
N TYR A 150 -25.04 -1.17 -22.48
CA TYR A 150 -24.44 0.15 -22.29
C TYR A 150 -23.21 0.37 -23.18
N LEU A 151 -22.28 -0.59 -23.23
CA LEU A 151 -20.97 -0.44 -23.88
C LEU A 151 -21.05 -0.51 -25.42
N ILE A 152 -21.99 -1.26 -25.99
CA ILE A 152 -22.19 -1.33 -27.44
C ILE A 152 -22.50 0.06 -28.04
N GLN A 153 -23.17 0.93 -27.26
CA GLN A 153 -23.54 2.28 -27.66
C GLN A 153 -22.39 3.30 -27.51
N LYS A 154 -21.25 2.92 -26.93
CA LYS A 154 -20.11 3.81 -26.63
C LYS A 154 -19.01 3.79 -27.69
N GLY A 155 -19.32 3.33 -28.90
CA GLY A 155 -18.38 3.27 -30.02
C GLY A 155 -17.28 2.22 -29.85
N GLU A 156 -16.17 2.37 -30.58
CA GLU A 156 -15.09 1.37 -30.64
C GLU A 156 -14.46 1.09 -29.27
N LYS A 157 -14.20 2.15 -28.48
CA LYS A 157 -13.67 2.00 -27.11
C LYS A 157 -14.63 1.21 -26.21
N GLY A 158 -15.93 1.46 -26.34
CA GLY A 158 -16.96 0.72 -25.62
C GLY A 158 -16.94 -0.77 -25.94
N ARG A 159 -16.86 -1.11 -27.23
CA ARG A 159 -16.74 -2.50 -27.70
C ARG A 159 -15.48 -3.18 -27.19
N ALA A 160 -14.32 -2.52 -27.28
CA ALA A 160 -13.07 -3.07 -26.75
C ALA A 160 -13.11 -3.33 -25.23
N VAL A 161 -13.76 -2.46 -24.45
CA VAL A 161 -13.97 -2.69 -23.00
C VAL A 161 -14.93 -3.85 -22.75
N LEU A 162 -15.96 -4.00 -23.59
CA LEU A 162 -16.90 -5.12 -23.49
C LEU A 162 -16.20 -6.46 -23.79
N ASP A 163 -15.40 -6.52 -24.86
CA ASP A 163 -14.63 -7.72 -25.22
C ASP A 163 -13.69 -8.12 -24.08
N LEU A 164 -12.99 -7.15 -23.50
CA LEU A 164 -12.12 -7.37 -22.34
C LEU A 164 -12.91 -7.89 -21.12
N ALA A 165 -14.09 -7.33 -20.85
CA ALA A 165 -14.94 -7.77 -19.75
C ALA A 165 -15.48 -9.19 -19.95
N LEU A 166 -15.82 -9.57 -21.19
CA LEU A 166 -16.27 -10.92 -21.53
C LEU A 166 -15.14 -11.94 -21.34
N VAL A 167 -13.94 -11.66 -21.86
CA VAL A 167 -12.77 -12.52 -21.68
C VAL A 167 -12.43 -12.64 -20.19
N ALA A 168 -12.35 -11.53 -19.46
CA ALA A 168 -12.06 -11.53 -18.02
C ALA A 168 -13.09 -12.36 -17.22
N PHE A 169 -14.37 -12.28 -17.59
CA PHE A 169 -15.42 -13.01 -16.89
C PHE A 169 -15.38 -14.51 -17.16
N TRP A 170 -15.29 -14.92 -18.44
CA TRP A 170 -15.39 -16.34 -18.82
C TRP A 170 -14.10 -17.11 -18.58
N GLU A 171 -12.94 -16.49 -18.80
CA GLU A 171 -11.63 -17.12 -18.54
C GLU A 171 -11.20 -16.98 -17.08
N MET A 172 -11.97 -16.27 -16.25
CA MET A 172 -11.63 -15.93 -14.85
C MET A 172 -10.23 -15.31 -14.70
N VAL A 173 -9.80 -14.62 -15.75
CA VAL A 173 -8.44 -14.10 -15.90
C VAL A 173 -8.33 -12.70 -15.31
N ARG A 174 -7.18 -12.38 -14.69
CA ARG A 174 -6.94 -11.06 -14.11
C ARG A 174 -6.67 -10.07 -15.21
N LEU A 175 -7.11 -8.82 -15.00
CA LEU A 175 -6.90 -7.74 -15.96
C LEU A 175 -5.43 -7.65 -16.42
N GLY A 176 -4.47 -7.78 -15.49
CA GLY A 176 -3.05 -7.73 -15.83
C GLY A 176 -2.58 -8.84 -16.79
N GLU A 177 -3.19 -10.01 -16.77
CA GLU A 177 -2.82 -11.13 -17.64
C GLU A 177 -3.28 -10.89 -19.10
N ILE A 178 -4.32 -10.09 -19.31
CA ILE A 178 -4.89 -9.78 -20.63
C ILE A 178 -4.55 -8.38 -21.15
N THR A 179 -4.13 -7.45 -20.29
CA THR A 179 -3.81 -6.06 -20.69
C THR A 179 -2.32 -5.76 -20.81
N TYR A 180 -1.44 -6.54 -20.19
CA TYR A 180 0.00 -6.34 -20.36
C TYR A 180 0.51 -7.17 -21.54
N GLN A 181 1.21 -6.53 -22.48
CA GLN A 181 1.97 -7.27 -23.48
C GLN A 181 3.00 -8.13 -22.76
N SER A 182 3.04 -9.42 -23.07
CA SER A 182 4.04 -10.34 -22.56
C SER A 182 5.43 -9.86 -22.96
N LYS A 183 6.12 -9.16 -22.06
CA LYS A 183 7.58 -9.09 -22.03
C LYS A 183 8.05 -9.17 -20.59
N SER A 184 8.58 -10.36 -20.29
CA SER A 184 9.47 -10.64 -19.16
C SER A 184 10.67 -9.70 -19.14
#